data_AF-A0A554J3S3-F1
#
_entry.id   AF-A0A554J3S3-F1
#
_cell.length_a   1.000
_cell.length_b   1.000
_cell.length_c   1.000
_cell.angle_alpha   90.00
_cell.angle_beta   90.00
_cell.angle_gamma   90.00
#
_symmetry.space_group_name_H-M   'P 1'
#
loop_
_entity.id
_entity.type
_entity.pdbx_description
1 polymer ?
#
loop_
_entity_poly.entity_id
_entity_poly.type
_entity_poly.pdbx_seq_one_letter_code
_entity_poly.pdbx_strand_id
1 'polypeptide(L)' 'MEKKRLQFDFDEVAVKEIDELRKATAMPTRAELIRQALRFLRWTLDETNKGASLLIERNGNIRQVIFPFWTMDK' A
#
# COMPACT_ATOMS: atom_id res chain seq x y z
N MET A 1 -1.99 11.38 -21.49
CA MET A 1 -2.04 11.86 -20.07
C MET A 1 -0.76 12.60 -19.78
N GLU A 2 -0.85 13.80 -19.25
CA GLU A 2 0.32 14.60 -18.85
C GLU A 2 1.08 13.91 -17.72
N LYS A 3 2.41 13.79 -17.83
CA LYS A 3 3.25 13.15 -16.81
C LYS A 3 3.84 14.22 -15.90
N LYS A 4 3.50 14.18 -14.62
CA LYS A 4 4.15 14.99 -13.58
C LYS A 4 5.23 14.17 -12.87
N ARG A 5 6.42 14.76 -12.66
CA ARG A 5 7.50 14.13 -11.89
C ARG A 5 7.33 14.50 -10.42
N LEU A 6 7.40 13.49 -9.55
CA LEU A 6 7.50 13.65 -8.10
C LEU A 6 8.91 13.26 -7.67
N GLN A 7 9.49 14.03 -6.76
CA GLN A 7 10.79 13.75 -6.15
C GLN A 7 10.59 13.72 -4.63
N PHE A 8 11.22 12.74 -3.99
CA PHE A 8 11.12 12.50 -2.56
C PHE A 8 12.53 12.40 -2.00
N ASP A 9 12.75 13.01 -0.84
CA ASP A 9 13.94 12.78 -0.05
C ASP A 9 13.63 11.66 0.94
N PHE A 10 14.40 10.58 0.88
CA PHE A 10 14.31 9.44 1.78
C PHE A 10 15.66 9.26 2.49
N ASP A 11 15.62 8.84 3.74
CA ASP A 11 16.82 8.34 4.39
C ASP A 11 17.22 6.96 3.82
N GLU A 12 18.44 6.52 4.17
CA GLU A 12 18.96 5.25 3.67
C GLU A 12 18.13 4.04 4.11
N VAL A 13 17.51 4.12 5.29
CA VAL A 13 16.68 3.06 5.85
C VAL A 13 15.42 2.87 5.01
N ALA A 14 14.70 3.95 4.71
CA ALA A 14 13.52 3.95 3.87
C ALA A 14 13.83 3.49 2.44
N VAL A 15 14.98 3.90 1.87
CA VAL A 15 15.40 3.41 0.55
C VAL A 15 15.63 1.91 0.56
N LYS A 16 16.25 1.38 1.62
CA LYS A 16 16.48 -0.07 1.78
C LYS A 16 15.15 -0.82 1.90
N GLU A 17 14.20 -0.33 2.70
CA GLU A 17 12.87 -0.92 2.82
C GLU A 17 12.12 -0.96 1.48
N ILE A 18 12.18 0.14 0.70
CA ILE A 18 11.61 0.19 -0.65
C ILE A 18 12.22 -0.89 -1.55
N ASP A 19 13.54 -1.10 -1.49
CA ASP A 19 14.21 -2.13 -2.28
C ASP A 19 13.87 -3.55 -1.84
N GLU A 20 13.71 -3.80 -0.54
CA GLU A 20 13.28 -5.09 0.01
C GLU A 20 11.84 -5.40 -0.42
N LEU A 21 10.92 -4.45 -0.30
CA LEU A 21 9.53 -4.57 -0.75
C LEU A 21 9.46 -4.80 -2.26
N ARG A 22 10.26 -4.07 -3.04
CA ARG A 22 10.33 -4.25 -4.50
C ARG A 22 10.74 -5.67 -4.85
N LYS A 23 11.76 -6.22 -4.18
CA LYS A 23 12.22 -7.61 -4.39
C LYS A 23 11.14 -8.61 -3.99
N ALA A 24 10.53 -8.45 -2.81
CA ALA A 24 9.50 -9.34 -2.29
C ALA A 24 8.25 -9.39 -3.19
N THR A 25 7.93 -8.29 -3.87
CA THR A 25 6.80 -8.18 -4.79
C THR A 25 7.17 -8.42 -6.26
N ALA A 26 8.43 -8.78 -6.53
CA ALA A 26 8.99 -8.96 -7.88
C ALA A 26 8.78 -7.76 -8.82
N MET A 27 8.69 -6.54 -8.29
CA MET A 27 8.45 -5.34 -9.09
C MET A 27 9.73 -4.90 -9.82
N PRO A 28 9.63 -4.45 -11.08
CA PRO A 28 10.81 -4.15 -11.89
C PRO A 28 11.54 -2.89 -11.43
N THR A 29 10.83 -1.90 -10.89
CA THR A 29 11.39 -0.62 -10.45
C THR A 29 10.74 -0.13 -9.16
N ARG A 30 11.44 0.72 -8.40
CA ARG A 30 10.88 1.42 -7.23
C ARG A 30 9.65 2.25 -7.60
N ALA A 31 9.68 2.90 -8.77
CA ALA A 31 8.56 3.67 -9.27
C ALA A 31 7.32 2.79 -9.50
N GLU A 32 7.50 1.56 -10.02
CA GLU A 32 6.39 0.64 -10.22
C GLU A 32 5.84 0.12 -8.89
N LEU A 33 6.72 -0.22 -7.93
CA LEU A 33 6.30 -0.55 -6.57
C LEU A 33 5.42 0.56 -5.97
N ILE A 34 5.88 1.82 -6.03
CA ILE A 34 5.13 2.97 -5.47
C ILE A 34 3.78 3.13 -6.19
N ARG A 35 3.71 2.97 -7.52
CA ARG A 35 2.44 3.03 -8.25
C ARG A 35 1.47 1.93 -7.82
N GLN A 36 1.95 0.70 -7.68
CA GLN A 36 1.10 -0.42 -7.25
C GLN A 36 0.66 -0.27 -5.80
N ALA A 37 1.53 0.22 -4.92
CA ALA A 37 1.17 0.55 -3.54
C ALA A 37 0.06 1.60 -3.47
N LEU A 38 0.16 2.67 -4.28
CA LEU A 38 -0.88 3.70 -4.36
C LEU A 38 -2.20 3.18 -4.93
N ARG A 39 -2.16 2.29 -5.93
CA ARG A 39 -3.36 1.63 -6.46
C ARG A 39 -4.03 0.74 -5.42
N PHE A 40 -3.24 -0.05 -4.70
CA PHE A 40 -3.74 -0.89 -3.63
C PHE A 40 -4.39 -0.04 -2.54
N LEU A 41 -3.72 1.01 -2.08
CA LEU A 41 -4.28 1.96 -1.10
C LEU A 41 -5.60 2.55 -1.59
N ARG A 42 -5.66 3.00 -2.84
CA ARG A 42 -6.91 3.55 -3.41
C ARG A 42 -8.02 2.52 -3.41
N TRP A 43 -7.74 1.31 -3.88
CA TRP A 43 -8.71 0.22 -3.89
C TRP A 43 -9.20 -0.11 -2.47
N THR A 44 -8.30 -0.20 -1.49
CA THR A 44 -8.68 -0.50 -0.11
C THR A 44 -9.57 0.59 0.48
N LEU A 45 -9.28 1.86 0.21
CA LEU A 45 -10.14 2.98 0.62
C LEU A 45 -11.51 2.92 -0.06
N ASP A 46 -11.56 2.65 -1.36
CA ASP A 46 -12.84 2.55 -2.09
C ASP A 46 -13.71 1.40 -1.57
N GLU A 47 -13.12 0.26 -1.20
CA GLU A 47 -13.86 -0.88 -0.62
C GLU A 47 -14.31 -0.60 0.83
N THR A 48 -13.42 -0.06 1.66
CA THR A 48 -13.75 0.24 3.07
C THR A 48 -14.80 1.34 3.19
N ASN A 49 -14.80 2.35 2.31
CA ASN A 49 -15.85 3.37 2.24
C ASN A 49 -17.22 2.82 1.84
N LYS A 50 -17.27 1.67 1.15
CA LYS A 50 -18.52 0.95 0.85
C LYS A 50 -18.97 0.06 2.01
N GLY A 51 -18.25 0.07 3.13
CA GLY A 51 -18.53 -0.75 4.32
C GLY A 51 -17.87 -2.12 4.32
N ALA A 52 -16.97 -2.43 3.38
CA ALA A 52 -16.22 -3.69 3.40
C ALA A 52 -15.16 -3.68 4.51
N SER A 53 -14.85 -4.87 5.03
CA SER A 53 -13.75 -5.09 5.98
C SER A 53 -12.56 -5.74 5.29
N LEU A 54 -11.35 -5.32 5.62
CA LEU A 54 -10.14 -6.04 5.19
C LEU A 54 -9.90 -7.21 6.15
N LEU A 55 -9.84 -8.41 5.60
CA LEU A 55 -9.67 -9.65 6.35
C LEU A 55 -8.37 -10.34 5.91
N ILE A 56 -7.64 -10.90 6.86
CA ILE A 56 -6.51 -11.79 6.60
C ILE A 56 -6.88 -13.18 7.11
N GLU A 57 -6.75 -14.17 6.23
CA GLU A 57 -6.88 -15.58 6.59
C GLU A 57 -5.49 -16.18 6.86
N ARG A 58 -5.38 -16.94 7.96
CA ARG A 58 -4.20 -17.75 8.25
C ARG A 58 -4.61 -19.06 8.90
N ASN A 59 -4.33 -20.18 8.22
CA ASN A 59 -4.67 -21.53 8.69
C ASN A 59 -6.17 -21.67 9.05
N GLY A 60 -7.07 -21.15 8.20
CA GLY A 60 -8.51 -21.15 8.43
C GLY A 60 -9.01 -20.16 9.48
N ASN A 61 -8.13 -19.42 10.17
CA ASN A 61 -8.53 -18.35 11.07
C ASN A 61 -8.58 -17.03 10.31
N ILE A 62 -9.71 -16.35 10.38
CA ILE A 62 -9.91 -15.03 9.79
C ILE A 62 -9.74 -13.96 10.88
N ARG A 63 -8.95 -12.92 10.59
CA ARG A 63 -8.79 -11.75 11.45
C ARG A 63 -9.07 -10.49 10.66
N GLN A 64 -9.85 -9.58 11.25
CA GLN A 64 -10.06 -8.26 10.70
C GLN A 64 -8.81 -7.39 10.93
N VAL A 65 -8.41 -6.66 9.90
CA VAL A 65 -7.35 -5.66 9.96
C VAL A 65 -7.98 -4.29 10.14
N ILE A 66 -7.55 -3.60 11.19
CA ILE A 66 -7.92 -2.20 11.44
C ILE A 66 -6.67 -1.37 11.21
N PHE A 67 -6.80 -0.34 10.37
CA PHE A 67 -5.73 0.64 10.13
C PHE A 67 -6.01 1.89 10.96
N PRO A 68 -5.33 2.11 12.09
CA PRO A 68 -5.68 3.19 13.02
C PRO A 68 -5.49 4.60 12.44
N PHE A 69 -4.62 4.72 11.44
CA PHE A 69 -4.32 5.96 10.71
C PHE A 69 -5.24 6.21 9.52
N TRP A 70 -6.18 5.30 9.24
CA TRP A 70 -7.33 5.54 8.38
C TRP A 70 -8.51 5.85 9.29
N THR A 71 -8.53 7.05 9.86
CA THR A 71 -9.72 7.52 10.57
C THR A 71 -10.87 7.55 9.56
N MET A 72 -11.79 6.59 9.72
CA MET A 72 -13.12 6.54 9.11
C MET A 72 -14.02 7.60 9.77
N ASP A 73 -13.50 8.80 9.99
CA ASP A 73 -14.32 9.90 10.48
C ASP A 73 -15.00 10.53 9.27
N LYS A 74 -16.32 10.39 9.28
CA LYS A 74 -17.29 10.98 8.35
C LYS A 74 -17.28 12.50 8.43
#